data_AF-A0A8T5XVL1-F1
#
_entry.id   AF-A0A8T5XVL1-F1
#
_cell.length_a   1.000
_cell.length_b   1.000
_cell.length_c   1.000
_cell.angle_alpha   90.00
_cell.angle_beta   90.00
_cell.angle_gamma   90.00
#
_symmetry.space_group_name_H-M   'P 1'
#
loop_
_entity.id
_entity.type
_entity.pdbx_description
1 polymer ?
#
loop_
_entity_poly.entity_id
_entity_poly.type
_entity_poly.pdbx_seq_one_letter_code
_entity_poly.pdbx_strand_id
1 'polypeptide(L)'
;MVSLIKSANRNLLSTKVLVGASLLTGISIILTRVFSIMIPLAGLPALRFGFGAVPIIISGIIYGPIAGGLTGIVADLLGVMLNPQGGAFFPGFTLSAALRGVIPGLIYMILRSKKINFNIFNSLFILILTSGVMNLLYQREVLSIKNSWVYLYDERISLIYILLFILVVLSFMILPIVITKKEKLSNSNYSLDKILFTVSFPYIIISLGLNTLWLSIMFNKGFFIFLPGRILAGLVIIPMHAIIIYTLSKFFKYAK
;
A
#
# COMPACT_ATOMS: atom_id res chain seq x y z
N MET A 1 -1.01 19.65 -17.60
CA MET A 1 -1.45 18.30 -17.14
C MET A 1 -1.85 17.42 -18.32
N VAL A 2 -2.75 17.87 -19.20
CA VAL A 2 -3.19 17.13 -20.40
C VAL A 2 -2.07 16.86 -21.42
N SER A 3 -1.12 17.79 -21.62
CA SER A 3 0.02 17.61 -22.54
C SER A 3 1.03 16.55 -22.07
N LEU A 4 1.24 16.40 -20.76
CA LEU A 4 2.12 15.37 -20.17
C LEU A 4 1.48 13.98 -20.25
N ILE A 5 0.16 13.89 -20.07
CA ILE A 5 -0.60 12.66 -20.31
C ILE A 5 -0.51 12.27 -21.79
N LYS A 6 -0.63 13.25 -22.71
CA LYS A 6 -0.51 13.02 -24.16
C LYS A 6 0.87 12.56 -24.62
N SER A 7 1.98 13.02 -24.01
CA SER A 7 3.32 12.57 -24.39
C SER A 7 3.67 11.18 -23.84
N ALA A 8 3.18 10.83 -22.64
CA ALA A 8 3.24 9.47 -22.11
C ALA A 8 2.38 8.48 -22.92
N ASN A 9 1.26 8.96 -23.49
CA ASN A 9 0.29 8.13 -24.22
C ASN A 9 0.73 7.64 -25.60
N ARG A 10 1.74 8.24 -26.25
CA ARG A 10 2.05 7.89 -27.65
C ARG A 10 2.52 6.44 -27.86
N ASN A 11 2.93 5.73 -26.78
CA ASN A 11 3.44 4.36 -26.84
C ASN A 11 2.69 3.35 -25.94
N LEU A 12 1.43 3.63 -25.53
CA LEU A 12 0.66 2.72 -24.66
C LEU A 12 0.43 1.32 -25.26
N LEU A 13 0.35 1.22 -26.58
CA LEU A 13 0.16 -0.02 -27.33
C LEU A 13 1.47 -0.54 -27.94
N SER A 14 2.63 -0.05 -27.48
CA SER A 14 3.89 -0.68 -27.85
C SER A 14 3.91 -2.12 -27.36
N THR A 15 4.31 -3.05 -28.22
CA THR A 15 4.42 -4.48 -27.90
C THR A 15 5.21 -4.71 -26.61
N LYS A 16 6.28 -3.94 -26.37
CA LYS A 16 7.09 -4.00 -25.15
C LYS A 16 6.28 -3.68 -23.89
N VAL A 17 5.43 -2.65 -23.94
CA VAL A 17 4.58 -2.24 -22.81
C VAL A 17 3.52 -3.31 -22.52
N LEU A 18 2.89 -3.84 -23.57
CA LEU A 18 1.87 -4.88 -23.43
C LEU A 18 2.43 -6.17 -22.82
N VAL A 19 3.59 -6.63 -23.32
CA VAL A 19 4.27 -7.83 -22.80
C VAL A 19 4.74 -7.61 -21.36
N GLY A 20 5.33 -6.44 -21.06
CA GLY A 20 5.75 -6.10 -19.71
C GLY A 20 4.59 -6.03 -18.71
N ALA A 21 3.48 -5.41 -19.11
CA ALA A 21 2.27 -5.30 -18.29
C ALA A 21 1.63 -6.68 -18.01
N SER A 22 1.50 -7.53 -19.03
CA SER A 22 0.93 -8.88 -18.89
C SER A 22 1.79 -9.79 -17.99
N LEU A 23 3.12 -9.70 -18.09
CA LEU A 23 4.03 -10.43 -17.20
C LEU A 23 3.86 -9.99 -15.74
N LEU A 24 3.76 -8.68 -15.48
CA LEU A 24 3.49 -8.16 -14.14
C LEU A 24 2.10 -8.56 -13.62
N THR A 25 1.09 -8.63 -14.49
CA THR A 25 -0.23 -9.17 -14.15
C THR A 25 -0.14 -10.63 -13.73
N GLY A 26 0.57 -11.48 -14.47
CA GLY A 26 0.77 -12.88 -14.11
C GLY A 26 1.46 -13.04 -12.75
N ILE A 27 2.53 -12.27 -12.51
CA ILE A 27 3.22 -12.24 -11.21
C ILE A 27 2.28 -11.76 -10.10
N SER A 28 1.47 -10.73 -10.35
CA SER A 28 0.49 -10.23 -9.38
C SER A 28 -0.50 -11.32 -8.96
N ILE A 29 -1.03 -12.09 -9.91
CA ILE A 29 -1.95 -13.19 -9.63
C ILE A 29 -1.25 -14.24 -8.77
N ILE A 30 -0.07 -14.71 -9.16
CA ILE A 30 0.68 -15.73 -8.40
C ILE A 30 0.98 -15.25 -6.97
N LEU A 31 1.50 -14.03 -6.81
CA LEU A 31 1.82 -13.46 -5.50
C LEU A 31 0.57 -13.27 -4.63
N THR A 32 -0.56 -12.93 -5.24
CA THR A 32 -1.84 -12.80 -4.53
C THR A 32 -2.36 -14.16 -4.07
N ARG A 33 -2.04 -15.25 -4.78
CA ARG A 33 -2.58 -16.58 -4.47
C ARG A 33 -1.71 -17.40 -3.54
N VAL A 34 -0.39 -17.36 -3.73
CA VAL A 34 0.56 -18.18 -2.97
C VAL A 34 1.04 -17.47 -1.71
N PHE A 35 1.28 -16.16 -1.79
CA PHE A 35 1.92 -15.39 -0.72
C PHE A 35 0.98 -14.36 -0.08
N SER A 36 -0.33 -14.63 -0.11
CA SER A 36 -1.30 -13.78 0.56
C SER A 36 -2.04 -14.52 1.65
N ILE A 37 -2.11 -13.89 2.81
CA ILE A 37 -2.82 -14.37 3.99
C ILE A 37 -4.06 -13.51 4.17
N MET A 38 -5.20 -14.15 4.38
CA MET A 38 -6.44 -13.45 4.73
C MET A 38 -6.58 -13.37 6.24
N ILE A 39 -6.66 -12.14 6.74
CA ILE A 39 -6.88 -11.85 8.15
C ILE A 39 -8.38 -11.54 8.31
N PRO A 40 -9.09 -12.28 9.18
CA PRO A 40 -10.49 -11.99 9.44
C PRO A 40 -10.62 -10.62 10.14
N LEU A 41 -11.49 -9.77 9.59
CA LEU A 41 -11.83 -8.47 10.14
C LEU A 41 -13.30 -8.47 10.52
N ALA A 42 -13.58 -8.30 11.81
CA ALA A 42 -14.95 -8.35 12.35
C ALA A 42 -15.72 -9.63 11.96
N GLY A 43 -15.04 -10.78 12.03
CA GLY A 43 -15.60 -12.10 11.70
C GLY A 43 -15.72 -12.41 10.21
N LEU A 44 -15.21 -11.54 9.33
CA LEU A 44 -15.30 -11.69 7.88
C LEU A 44 -13.89 -11.73 7.25
N PRO A 45 -13.61 -12.56 6.23
CA PRO A 45 -12.31 -12.60 5.54
C PRO A 45 -12.11 -11.36 4.66
N ALA A 46 -11.94 -10.20 5.29
CA ALA A 46 -12.05 -8.89 4.65
C ALA A 46 -10.69 -8.24 4.35
N LEU A 47 -9.66 -8.61 5.11
CA LEU A 47 -8.33 -8.02 5.00
C LEU A 47 -7.37 -9.01 4.33
N ARG A 48 -6.92 -8.66 3.12
CA ARG A 48 -5.89 -9.42 2.40
C ARG A 48 -4.52 -8.80 2.65
N PHE A 49 -3.62 -9.55 3.28
CA PHE A 49 -2.23 -9.17 3.49
C PHE A 49 -1.35 -9.93 2.48
N GLY A 50 -0.53 -9.25 1.68
CA GLY A 50 0.32 -9.92 0.70
C GLY A 50 1.05 -8.98 -0.28
N PHE A 51 1.73 -9.59 -1.24
CA PHE A 51 2.62 -8.91 -2.20
C PHE A 51 1.98 -8.63 -3.57
N GLY A 52 0.75 -9.09 -3.79
CA GLY A 52 0.05 -8.98 -5.07
C GLY A 52 -0.13 -7.56 -5.62
N ALA A 53 -0.18 -6.55 -4.75
CA ALA A 53 -0.28 -5.15 -5.15
C ALA A 53 1.04 -4.59 -5.72
N VAL A 54 2.19 -5.17 -5.36
CA VAL A 54 3.50 -4.64 -5.74
C VAL A 54 3.70 -4.63 -7.27
N PRO A 55 3.46 -5.73 -8.02
CA PRO A 55 3.60 -5.71 -9.47
C PRO A 55 2.66 -4.71 -10.18
N ILE A 56 1.45 -4.51 -9.66
CA ILE A 56 0.47 -3.53 -10.20
C ILE A 56 1.00 -2.10 -10.02
N ILE A 57 1.54 -1.78 -8.84
CA ILE A 57 2.15 -0.48 -8.56
C ILE A 57 3.36 -0.25 -9.48
N ILE A 58 4.22 -1.26 -9.64
CA ILE A 58 5.40 -1.20 -10.52
C ILE A 58 5.01 -0.97 -11.97
N SER A 59 3.97 -1.66 -12.47
CA SER A 59 3.43 -1.45 -13.81
C SER A 59 3.04 0.01 -14.03
N GLY A 60 2.34 0.61 -13.05
CA GLY A 60 1.99 2.03 -13.07
C GLY A 60 3.21 2.97 -13.11
N ILE A 61 4.26 2.67 -12.34
CA ILE A 61 5.48 3.49 -12.26
C ILE A 61 6.33 3.40 -13.55
N ILE A 62 6.48 2.21 -14.11
CA ILE A 62 7.36 1.97 -15.28
C ILE A 62 6.66 2.34 -16.59
N TYR A 63 5.47 1.77 -16.81
CA TYR A 63 4.73 1.84 -18.07
C TYR A 63 3.68 2.95 -18.11
N GLY A 64 3.41 3.57 -16.95
CA GLY A 64 2.49 4.70 -16.82
C GLY A 64 1.13 4.31 -16.26
N PRO A 65 0.30 5.32 -15.94
CA PRO A 65 -0.90 5.14 -15.14
C PRO A 65 -1.95 4.24 -15.80
N ILE A 66 -2.15 4.35 -17.11
CA ILE A 66 -3.16 3.54 -17.84
C ILE A 66 -2.74 2.07 -17.87
N ALA A 67 -1.46 1.79 -18.16
CA ALA A 67 -0.94 0.42 -18.12
C ALA A 67 -1.08 -0.19 -16.71
N GLY A 68 -0.72 0.57 -15.66
CA GLY A 68 -0.95 0.17 -14.27
C GLY A 68 -2.42 -0.14 -13.97
N GLY A 69 -3.33 0.73 -14.41
CA GLY A 69 -4.77 0.53 -14.25
C GLY A 69 -5.28 -0.75 -14.91
N LEU A 70 -4.93 -0.96 -16.18
CA LEU A 70 -5.29 -2.18 -16.92
C LEU A 70 -4.70 -3.43 -16.26
N THR A 71 -3.43 -3.40 -15.82
CA THR A 71 -2.85 -4.54 -15.10
C THR A 71 -3.60 -4.88 -13.83
N GLY A 72 -4.09 -3.87 -13.10
CA GLY A 72 -4.89 -4.08 -11.89
C GLY A 72 -6.28 -4.66 -12.18
N ILE A 73 -6.96 -4.16 -13.21
CA ILE A 73 -8.27 -4.68 -13.64
C ILE A 73 -8.15 -6.15 -14.03
N VAL A 74 -7.18 -6.46 -14.90
CA VAL A 74 -6.98 -7.84 -15.38
C VAL A 74 -6.54 -8.77 -14.25
N ALA A 75 -5.64 -8.33 -13.37
CA ALA A 75 -5.20 -9.13 -12.23
C ALA A 75 -6.35 -9.46 -11.28
N ASP A 76 -7.26 -8.52 -11.04
CA ASP A 76 -8.42 -8.74 -10.17
C ASP A 76 -9.46 -9.66 -10.83
N LEU A 77 -9.86 -9.37 -12.07
CA LEU A 77 -10.86 -10.18 -12.79
C LEU A 77 -10.39 -11.62 -13.00
N LEU A 78 -9.21 -11.81 -13.61
CA LEU A 78 -8.66 -13.15 -13.81
C LEU A 78 -8.33 -13.83 -12.48
N GLY A 79 -7.86 -13.06 -11.50
CA GLY A 79 -7.67 -13.56 -10.16
C GLY A 79 -8.94 -14.19 -9.63
N VAL A 80 -10.05 -13.46 -9.63
CA VAL A 80 -11.34 -13.94 -9.12
C VAL A 80 -11.84 -15.15 -9.91
N MET A 81 -11.70 -15.16 -11.24
CA MET A 81 -12.08 -16.29 -12.09
C MET A 81 -11.29 -17.58 -11.76
N LEU A 82 -10.00 -17.46 -11.44
CA LEU A 82 -9.16 -18.62 -11.14
C LEU A 82 -9.39 -19.17 -9.73
N ASN A 83 -9.47 -18.32 -8.72
CA ASN A 83 -9.75 -18.73 -7.35
C ASN A 83 -10.33 -17.56 -6.54
N PRO A 84 -11.63 -17.54 -6.23
CA PRO A 84 -12.23 -16.44 -5.48
C PRO A 84 -11.70 -16.29 -4.03
N GLN A 85 -10.91 -17.25 -3.49
CA GLN A 85 -10.36 -17.25 -2.13
C GLN A 85 -11.35 -16.70 -1.08
N GLY A 86 -12.60 -17.14 -1.12
CA GLY A 86 -13.59 -16.83 -0.08
C GLY A 86 -14.24 -15.44 -0.12
N GLY A 87 -14.02 -14.63 -1.16
CA GLY A 87 -14.71 -13.34 -1.36
C GLY A 87 -15.67 -13.35 -2.54
N ALA A 88 -16.84 -12.73 -2.40
CA ALA A 88 -17.74 -12.47 -3.51
C ALA A 88 -17.12 -11.45 -4.48
N PHE A 89 -17.34 -11.64 -5.77
CA PHE A 89 -16.97 -10.64 -6.77
C PHE A 89 -17.77 -9.36 -6.53
N PHE A 90 -17.07 -8.25 -6.33
CA PHE A 90 -17.68 -6.93 -6.24
C PHE A 90 -16.95 -5.96 -7.18
N PRO A 91 -17.64 -5.34 -8.16
CA PRO A 91 -17.02 -4.46 -9.15
C PRO A 91 -16.21 -3.30 -8.53
N GLY A 92 -16.58 -2.83 -7.33
CA GLY A 92 -15.83 -1.82 -6.62
C GLY A 92 -14.40 -2.26 -6.25
N PHE A 93 -14.16 -3.54 -5.98
CA PHE A 93 -12.79 -4.02 -5.71
C PHE A 93 -11.93 -4.02 -6.98
N THR A 94 -12.52 -4.27 -8.15
CA THR A 94 -11.84 -4.14 -9.44
C THR A 94 -11.48 -2.69 -9.73
N LEU A 95 -12.38 -1.74 -9.41
CA LEU A 95 -12.06 -0.31 -9.48
C LEU A 95 -10.92 0.08 -8.53
N SER A 96 -10.95 -0.42 -7.29
CA SER A 96 -9.86 -0.24 -6.33
C SER A 96 -8.54 -0.84 -6.82
N ALA A 97 -8.57 -1.98 -7.53
CA ALA A 97 -7.39 -2.60 -8.13
C ALA A 97 -6.82 -1.75 -9.27
N ALA A 98 -7.69 -1.20 -10.13
CA ALA A 98 -7.31 -0.27 -11.19
C ALA A 98 -6.61 0.97 -10.61
N LEU A 99 -7.23 1.62 -9.62
CA LEU A 99 -6.68 2.80 -8.95
C LEU A 99 -5.34 2.52 -8.27
N ARG A 100 -5.13 1.27 -7.81
CA ARG A 100 -3.87 0.81 -7.22
C ARG A 100 -2.69 0.85 -8.18
N GLY A 101 -2.93 0.81 -9.49
CA GLY A 101 -1.91 1.04 -10.52
C GLY A 101 -1.89 2.48 -11.03
N VAL A 102 -3.07 3.09 -11.24
CA VAL A 102 -3.21 4.43 -11.81
C VAL A 102 -2.61 5.52 -10.90
N ILE A 103 -2.98 5.54 -9.62
CA ILE A 103 -2.59 6.61 -8.70
C ILE A 103 -1.07 6.65 -8.51
N PRO A 104 -0.37 5.52 -8.22
CA PRO A 104 1.09 5.50 -8.17
C PRO A 104 1.76 5.97 -9.47
N GLY A 105 1.23 5.56 -10.63
CA GLY A 105 1.76 5.96 -11.93
C GLY A 105 1.63 7.47 -12.17
N LEU A 106 0.50 8.07 -11.80
CA LEU A 106 0.30 9.52 -11.87
C LEU A 106 1.25 10.27 -10.93
N ILE A 107 1.34 9.84 -9.67
CA ILE A 107 2.22 10.43 -8.67
C ILE A 107 3.66 10.41 -9.16
N TYR A 108 4.15 9.25 -9.60
CA TYR A 108 5.51 9.12 -10.10
C TYR A 108 5.77 9.99 -11.33
N MET A 109 4.85 10.03 -12.29
CA MET A 109 4.96 10.86 -13.49
C MET A 109 5.11 12.36 -13.15
N ILE A 110 4.38 12.84 -12.14
CA ILE A 110 4.42 14.23 -11.68
C ILE A 110 5.69 14.51 -10.86
N LEU A 111 6.09 13.57 -10.00
CA LEU A 111 7.20 13.75 -9.05
C LEU A 111 8.59 13.44 -9.62
N ARG A 112 8.67 12.78 -10.78
CA ARG A 112 9.94 12.50 -11.47
C ARG A 112 10.73 13.78 -11.77
N SER A 113 10.04 14.89 -12.06
CA SER A 113 10.67 16.17 -12.43
C SER A 113 10.90 17.13 -11.25
N LYS A 114 10.37 16.83 -10.04
CA LYS A 114 10.40 17.76 -8.90
C LYS A 114 11.36 17.27 -7.80
N LYS A 115 12.19 18.17 -7.27
CA LYS A 115 13.07 17.93 -6.09
C LYS A 115 12.32 18.25 -4.78
N ILE A 116 11.15 17.64 -4.58
CA ILE A 116 10.38 17.79 -3.33
C ILE A 116 10.80 16.67 -2.37
N ASN A 117 11.01 17.02 -1.10
CA ASN A 117 11.29 16.08 -0.02
C ASN A 117 9.97 15.70 0.67
N PHE A 118 9.59 14.43 0.63
CA PHE A 118 8.34 13.93 1.21
C PHE A 118 8.47 13.42 2.65
N ASN A 119 9.66 13.55 3.27
CA ASN A 119 9.91 12.99 4.59
C ASN A 119 8.97 13.52 5.68
N ILE A 120 8.63 14.81 5.65
CA ILE A 120 7.69 15.42 6.60
C ILE A 120 6.29 14.80 6.45
N PHE A 121 5.81 14.65 5.22
CA PHE A 121 4.53 13.99 4.97
C PHE A 121 4.54 12.55 5.46
N ASN A 122 5.61 11.82 5.14
CA ASN A 122 5.75 10.41 5.53
C ASN A 122 5.81 10.24 7.05
N SER A 123 6.53 11.11 7.77
CA SER A 123 6.60 11.06 9.23
C SER A 123 5.28 11.43 9.88
N LEU A 124 4.60 12.48 9.39
CA LEU A 124 3.27 12.86 9.85
C LEU A 124 2.25 11.75 9.58
N PHE A 125 2.34 11.11 8.43
CA PHE A 125 1.43 10.05 8.06
C PHE A 125 1.60 8.80 8.95
N ILE A 126 2.85 8.38 9.20
CA ILE A 126 3.13 7.29 10.14
C ILE A 126 2.62 7.65 11.54
N LEU A 127 2.84 8.89 11.99
CA LEU A 127 2.37 9.38 13.29
C LEU A 127 0.84 9.33 13.40
N ILE A 128 0.12 9.71 12.34
CA ILE A 128 -1.35 9.65 12.30
C ILE A 128 -1.83 8.20 12.33
N LEU A 129 -1.17 7.29 11.60
CA LEU A 129 -1.52 5.86 11.64
C LEU A 129 -1.28 5.26 13.02
N THR A 130 -0.13 5.54 13.65
CA THR A 130 0.20 4.99 14.97
C THR A 130 -0.68 5.56 16.07
N SER A 131 -0.97 6.86 16.04
CA SER A 131 -1.93 7.47 16.98
C SER A 131 -3.34 6.93 16.78
N GLY A 132 -3.76 6.71 15.54
CA GLY A 132 -5.02 6.05 15.20
C GLY A 132 -5.11 4.67 15.82
N VAL A 133 -4.06 3.84 15.70
CA VAL A 133 -4.00 2.53 16.34
C VAL A 133 -4.09 2.62 17.87
N MET A 134 -3.35 3.53 18.50
CA MET A 134 -3.38 3.67 19.95
C MET A 134 -4.77 4.08 20.47
N ASN A 135 -5.42 5.02 19.78
CA ASN A 135 -6.78 5.44 20.13
C ASN A 135 -7.79 4.28 19.99
N LEU A 136 -7.66 3.48 18.93
CA LEU A 136 -8.51 2.32 18.70
C LEU A 136 -8.36 1.25 19.77
N LEU A 137 -7.13 0.98 20.17
CA LEU A 137 -6.85 0.02 21.24
C LEU A 137 -7.38 0.51 22.59
N TYR A 138 -7.30 1.81 22.86
CA TYR A 138 -7.88 2.41 24.07
C TYR A 138 -9.41 2.33 24.08
N GLN A 139 -10.05 2.70 22.97
CA GLN A 139 -11.51 2.72 22.86
C GLN A 139 -12.15 1.33 22.93
N ARG A 140 -11.41 0.29 22.50
CA ARG A 140 -11.86 -1.11 22.59
C ARG A 140 -11.64 -1.73 23.96
N GLU A 141 -11.17 -0.94 24.94
CA GLU A 141 -10.71 -1.39 26.27
C GLU A 141 -9.62 -2.47 26.22
N VAL A 142 -9.06 -2.70 25.02
CA VAL A 142 -7.96 -3.61 24.79
C VAL A 142 -6.73 -3.08 25.48
N LEU A 143 -6.49 -1.77 25.40
CA LEU A 143 -5.47 -1.07 26.19
C LEU A 143 -6.14 -0.30 27.31
N SER A 144 -6.06 -0.80 28.53
CA SER A 144 -6.44 -0.04 29.72
C SER A 144 -5.20 0.39 30.50
N ILE A 145 -5.18 1.67 30.90
CA ILE A 145 -4.15 2.22 31.78
C ILE A 145 -4.75 2.23 33.18
N LYS A 146 -4.37 1.25 34.00
CA LYS A 146 -4.75 1.18 35.41
C LYS A 146 -3.47 1.22 36.25
N ASN A 147 -3.43 2.11 37.26
CA ASN A 147 -2.32 2.23 38.22
C ASN A 147 -0.93 2.30 37.56
N SER A 148 -0.76 3.16 36.55
CA SER A 148 0.52 3.36 35.83
C SER A 148 1.05 2.15 35.03
N TRP A 149 0.29 1.07 34.93
CA TRP A 149 0.59 -0.09 34.10
C TRP A 149 -0.37 -0.17 32.92
N VAL A 150 0.15 -0.67 31.79
CA VAL A 150 -0.61 -0.89 30.56
C VAL A 150 -1.04 -2.34 30.50
N TYR A 151 -2.34 -2.58 30.40
CA TYR A 151 -2.93 -3.91 30.28
C TYR A 151 -3.41 -4.15 28.85
N LEU A 152 -3.19 -5.37 28.32
CA LEU A 152 -3.79 -5.87 27.07
C LEU A 152 -4.82 -6.94 27.42
N TYR A 153 -6.12 -6.72 27.16
CA TYR A 153 -7.18 -7.71 27.46
C TYR A 153 -7.05 -8.32 28.89
N ASP A 154 -6.82 -7.46 29.89
CA ASP A 154 -6.63 -7.82 31.32
C ASP A 154 -5.27 -8.42 31.73
N GLU A 155 -4.36 -8.73 30.80
CA GLU A 155 -2.99 -9.11 31.15
C GLU A 155 -2.03 -7.91 31.15
N ARG A 156 -1.16 -7.84 32.16
CA ARG A 156 -0.12 -6.80 32.22
C ARG A 156 0.88 -7.03 31.10
N ILE A 157 1.00 -6.06 30.20
CA ILE A 157 1.99 -6.11 29.14
C ILE A 157 3.37 -5.92 29.77
N SER A 158 4.29 -6.84 29.49
CA SER A 158 5.68 -6.66 29.87
C SER A 158 6.25 -5.42 29.17
N LEU A 159 7.12 -4.69 29.86
CA LEU A 159 7.73 -3.47 29.32
C LEU A 159 8.42 -3.74 27.96
N ILE A 160 8.91 -4.97 27.75
CA ILE A 160 9.55 -5.45 26.53
C ILE A 160 8.63 -5.35 25.30
N TYR A 161 7.36 -5.73 25.39
CA TYR A 161 6.47 -5.68 24.22
C TYR A 161 6.14 -4.22 23.82
N ILE A 162 6.00 -3.34 24.82
CA ILE A 162 5.79 -1.90 24.59
C ILE A 162 7.04 -1.31 23.93
N LEU A 163 8.22 -1.65 24.44
CA LEU A 163 9.50 -1.17 23.91
C LEU A 163 9.77 -1.69 22.50
N LEU A 164 9.43 -2.96 22.22
CA LEU A 164 9.48 -3.55 20.89
C LEU A 164 8.56 -2.83 19.91
N PHE A 165 7.32 -2.53 20.31
CA PHE A 165 6.37 -1.79 19.48
C PHE A 165 6.89 -0.38 19.15
N ILE A 166 7.38 0.34 20.17
CA ILE A 166 7.99 1.66 20.00
C ILE A 166 9.20 1.58 19.06
N LEU A 167 10.06 0.57 19.22
CA LEU A 167 11.24 0.37 18.38
C LEU A 167 10.88 0.10 16.92
N VAL A 168 9.85 -0.71 16.66
CA VAL A 168 9.34 -0.96 15.30
C VAL A 168 8.81 0.32 14.67
N VAL A 169 8.01 1.10 15.42
CA VAL A 169 7.49 2.40 14.94
C VAL A 169 8.62 3.39 14.66
N LEU A 170 9.58 3.52 15.58
CA LEU A 170 10.74 4.40 15.41
C LEU A 170 11.61 3.96 14.24
N SER A 171 11.83 2.65 14.07
CA SER A 171 12.51 2.10 12.90
C SER A 171 11.82 2.55 11.60
N PHE A 172 10.50 2.45 11.51
CA PHE A 172 9.75 2.93 10.33
C PHE A 172 9.76 4.44 10.14
N MET A 173 9.89 5.24 11.21
CA MET A 173 10.05 6.70 11.10
C MET A 173 11.46 7.11 10.67
N ILE A 174 12.48 6.39 11.14
CA ILE A 174 13.90 6.71 10.92
C ILE A 174 14.39 6.16 9.58
N LEU A 175 13.91 4.99 9.15
CA LEU A 175 14.33 4.29 7.93
C LEU A 175 14.20 5.18 6.67
N PRO A 176 13.10 5.92 6.46
CA PRO A 176 13.01 6.87 5.35
C PRO A 176 14.07 7.95 5.46
N ILE A 177 14.23 8.57 6.63
CA ILE A 177 15.11 9.72 6.88
C ILE A 177 16.58 9.36 6.68
N VAL A 178 17.03 8.23 7.23
CA VAL A 178 18.42 7.75 7.13
C VAL A 178 18.77 7.45 5.68
N ILE A 179 17.85 6.83 4.94
CA ILE A 179 18.10 6.46 3.55
C ILE A 179 18.04 7.69 2.63
N THR A 180 17.11 8.64 2.82
CA THR A 180 17.07 9.88 2.01
C THR A 180 18.35 10.71 2.16
N LYS A 181 18.94 10.76 3.38
CA LYS A 181 20.23 11.44 3.60
C LYS A 181 21.36 10.81 2.80
N LYS A 182 21.43 9.48 2.76
CA LYS A 182 22.42 8.72 1.99
C LYS A 182 22.22 8.88 0.48
N GLU A 183 20.99 9.06 0.03
CA GLU A 183 20.62 9.13 -1.38
C GLU A 183 20.75 10.53 -2.01
N LYS A 184 20.63 11.61 -1.21
CA LYS A 184 21.01 12.97 -1.64
C LYS A 184 22.43 13.06 -2.16
N LEU A 185 23.30 12.13 -1.76
CA LEU A 185 24.69 12.00 -2.24
C LEU A 185 24.82 11.31 -3.62
N SER A 186 23.79 10.59 -4.09
CA SER A 186 23.91 9.62 -5.19
C SER A 186 23.14 9.95 -6.49
N ASN A 187 22.47 11.11 -6.60
CA ASN A 187 21.76 11.55 -7.82
C ASN A 187 20.86 10.47 -8.48
N SER A 188 20.17 9.68 -7.66
CA SER A 188 19.16 8.72 -8.09
C SER A 188 17.82 9.44 -8.34
N ASN A 189 17.21 9.23 -9.51
CA ASN A 189 15.85 9.73 -9.79
C ASN A 189 14.74 9.00 -8.97
N TYR A 190 15.09 7.94 -8.25
CA TYR A 190 14.17 7.05 -7.53
C TYR A 190 14.44 7.09 -6.03
N SER A 191 14.16 8.22 -5.40
CA SER A 191 14.41 8.38 -3.98
C SER A 191 13.38 7.65 -3.11
N LEU A 192 13.83 7.02 -2.01
CA LEU A 192 12.96 6.22 -1.15
C LEU A 192 11.78 7.02 -0.59
N ASP A 193 11.99 8.30 -0.26
CA ASP A 193 10.94 9.21 0.21
C ASP A 193 9.78 9.36 -0.80
N LYS A 194 10.10 9.46 -2.09
CA LYS A 194 9.12 9.53 -3.17
C LYS A 194 8.40 8.20 -3.35
N ILE A 195 9.10 7.08 -3.25
CA ILE A 195 8.48 5.75 -3.36
C ILE A 195 7.53 5.51 -2.19
N LEU A 196 7.96 5.84 -0.98
CA LEU A 196 7.13 5.69 0.21
C LEU A 196 5.87 6.56 0.14
N PHE A 197 5.98 7.80 -0.37
CA PHE A 197 4.83 8.65 -0.67
C PHE A 197 3.92 8.04 -1.75
N THR A 198 4.52 7.49 -2.81
CA THR A 198 3.82 6.85 -3.93
C THR A 198 3.06 5.59 -3.50
N VAL A 199 3.42 4.97 -2.38
CA VAL A 199 2.73 3.81 -1.79
C VAL A 199 1.74 4.24 -0.70
N SER A 200 2.11 5.18 0.17
CA SER A 200 1.31 5.60 1.32
C SER A 200 0.06 6.38 0.90
N PHE A 201 0.20 7.32 -0.03
CA PHE A 201 -0.91 8.16 -0.46
C PHE A 201 -2.06 7.36 -1.12
N PRO A 202 -1.82 6.47 -2.10
CA PRO A 202 -2.88 5.60 -2.61
C PRO A 202 -3.46 4.65 -1.55
N TYR A 203 -2.67 4.23 -0.56
CA TYR A 203 -3.18 3.37 0.51
C TYR A 203 -4.31 4.05 1.29
N ILE A 204 -4.21 5.36 1.56
CA ILE A 204 -5.27 6.13 2.23
C ILE A 204 -6.56 6.09 1.41
N ILE A 205 -6.48 6.47 0.13
CA ILE A 205 -7.65 6.59 -0.73
C ILE A 205 -8.29 5.23 -0.98
N ILE A 206 -7.47 4.24 -1.31
CA ILE A 206 -7.94 2.94 -1.79
C ILE A 206 -8.22 2.00 -0.63
N SER A 207 -7.29 1.86 0.31
CA SER A 207 -7.42 0.89 1.41
C SER A 207 -8.28 1.42 2.54
N LEU A 208 -7.99 2.62 3.05
CA LEU A 208 -8.76 3.20 4.16
C LEU A 208 -10.13 3.72 3.70
N GLY A 209 -10.21 4.33 2.52
CA GLY A 209 -11.45 4.81 1.92
C GLY A 209 -12.23 3.73 1.17
N LEU A 210 -11.90 3.52 -0.10
CA LEU A 210 -12.72 2.74 -1.04
C LEU A 210 -12.96 1.30 -0.60
N ASN A 211 -11.92 0.53 -0.25
CA ASN A 211 -12.10 -0.87 0.14
C ASN A 211 -12.94 -1.01 1.41
N THR A 212 -12.80 -0.10 2.37
CA THR A 212 -13.61 -0.07 3.59
C THR A 212 -15.07 0.25 3.26
N LEU A 213 -15.32 1.17 2.32
CA LEU A 213 -16.66 1.47 1.82
C LEU A 213 -17.28 0.25 1.10
N TRP A 214 -16.53 -0.41 0.22
CA TRP A 214 -17.01 -1.61 -0.48
C TRP A 214 -17.35 -2.75 0.48
N LEU A 215 -16.53 -2.95 1.51
CA LEU A 215 -16.83 -3.92 2.57
C LEU A 215 -18.09 -3.54 3.35
N SER A 216 -18.28 -2.26 3.65
CA SER A 216 -19.47 -1.77 4.34
C SER A 216 -20.74 -2.06 3.55
N ILE A 217 -20.71 -1.84 2.23
CA ILE A 217 -21.84 -2.12 1.31
C ILE A 217 -22.04 -3.63 1.15
N MET A 218 -20.98 -4.40 0.90
CA MET A 218 -21.07 -5.84 0.59
C MET A 218 -21.52 -6.67 1.79
N PHE A 219 -21.09 -6.30 3.00
CA PHE A 219 -21.41 -7.02 4.23
C PHE A 219 -22.49 -6.35 5.08
N ASN A 220 -23.04 -5.22 4.63
CA ASN A 220 -24.03 -4.41 5.34
C ASN A 220 -23.63 -4.10 6.80
N LYS A 221 -22.34 -3.82 7.02
CA LYS A 221 -21.75 -3.47 8.32
C LYS A 221 -21.27 -2.03 8.30
N GLY A 222 -21.20 -1.39 9.46
CA GLY A 222 -20.73 0.00 9.58
C GLY A 222 -19.29 0.20 9.09
N PHE A 223 -19.05 1.29 8.36
CA PHE A 223 -17.73 1.67 7.83
C PHE A 223 -16.63 1.67 8.91
N PHE A 224 -16.93 2.24 10.08
CA PHE A 224 -16.01 2.34 11.21
C PHE A 224 -15.64 1.00 11.84
N ILE A 225 -16.31 -0.10 11.50
CA ILE A 225 -15.98 -1.44 12.01
C ILE A 225 -14.72 -1.98 11.33
N PHE A 226 -14.53 -1.67 10.04
CA PHE A 226 -13.40 -2.21 9.25
C PHE A 226 -12.18 -1.29 9.25
N LEU A 227 -12.38 0.01 9.49
CA LEU A 227 -11.31 1.01 9.49
C LEU A 227 -10.15 0.68 10.45
N PRO A 228 -10.38 0.21 11.69
CA PRO A 228 -9.31 -0.10 12.65
C PRO A 228 -8.32 -1.14 12.15
N GLY A 229 -8.83 -2.25 11.60
CA GLY A 229 -8.00 -3.31 11.05
C GLY A 229 -7.22 -2.87 9.81
N ARG A 230 -7.78 -1.95 9.01
CA ARG A 230 -7.11 -1.39 7.84
C ARG A 230 -5.98 -0.44 8.21
N ILE A 231 -6.14 0.35 9.28
CA ILE A 231 -5.07 1.21 9.83
C ILE A 231 -3.91 0.34 10.33
N LEU A 232 -4.22 -0.69 11.13
CA LEU A 232 -3.24 -1.66 11.62
C LEU A 232 -2.46 -2.33 10.48
N ALA A 233 -3.17 -2.80 9.46
CA ALA A 233 -2.53 -3.40 8.28
C ALA A 233 -1.64 -2.39 7.53
N GLY A 234 -2.03 -1.11 7.50
CA GLY A 234 -1.29 -0.05 6.84
C GLY A 234 0.10 0.16 7.43
N LEU A 235 0.24 0.04 8.76
CA LEU A 235 1.54 0.17 9.43
C LEU A 235 2.58 -0.85 8.94
N VAL A 236 2.13 -2.03 8.51
CA VAL A 236 3.02 -3.10 8.05
C VAL A 236 3.13 -3.12 6.52
N ILE A 237 1.99 -3.01 5.82
CA ILE A 237 1.93 -3.13 4.36
C ILE A 237 2.70 -2.01 3.66
N ILE A 238 2.56 -0.77 4.14
CA ILE A 238 3.15 0.41 3.50
C ILE A 238 4.69 0.35 3.49
N PRO A 239 5.39 0.17 4.63
CA PRO A 239 6.84 0.08 4.60
C PRO A 239 7.32 -1.18 3.85
N MET A 240 6.61 -2.31 3.99
CA MET A 240 6.93 -3.53 3.27
C MET A 240 6.90 -3.30 1.75
N HIS A 241 5.81 -2.76 1.22
CA HIS A 241 5.68 -2.46 -0.22
C HIS A 241 6.69 -1.40 -0.66
N ALA A 242 6.91 -0.35 0.13
CA ALA A 242 7.86 0.71 -0.20
C ALA A 242 9.31 0.19 -0.30
N ILE A 243 9.74 -0.67 0.64
CA ILE A 243 11.08 -1.28 0.62
C ILE A 243 11.24 -2.15 -0.62
N ILE A 244 10.26 -3.01 -0.92
CA ILE A 244 10.32 -3.90 -2.10
C ILE A 244 10.35 -3.09 -3.39
N ILE A 245 9.52 -2.06 -3.51
CA ILE A 245 9.51 -1.22 -4.72
C ILE A 245 10.81 -0.42 -4.83
N TYR A 246 11.38 0.04 -3.71
CA TYR A 246 12.67 0.74 -3.71
C TYR A 246 13.81 -0.17 -4.15
N THR A 247 13.91 -1.40 -3.63
CA THR A 247 14.94 -2.34 -4.07
C THR A 247 14.80 -2.68 -5.56
N LEU A 248 13.57 -2.90 -6.03
CA LEU A 248 13.28 -3.17 -7.43
C LEU A 248 13.51 -1.95 -8.34
N SER A 249 13.32 -0.74 -7.83
CA SER A 249 13.49 0.49 -8.62
C SER A 249 14.91 0.72 -9.12
N LYS A 250 15.91 0.13 -8.44
CA LYS A 250 17.30 0.12 -8.90
C LYS A 250 17.47 -0.58 -10.25
N PHE A 251 16.59 -1.53 -10.55
CA PHE A 251 16.58 -2.28 -11.80
C PHE A 251 15.66 -1.70 -12.88
N PHE A 252 14.86 -0.67 -12.57
CA PHE A 252 13.91 -0.08 -13.55
C PHE A 252 14.61 0.55 -14.76
N LYS A 253 15.90 0.91 -14.64
CA LYS A 253 16.69 1.41 -15.77
C LYS A 253 16.83 0.39 -16.90
N TYR A 254 16.76 -0.91 -16.59
CA TYR A 254 16.87 -2.00 -17.57
C TYR A 254 15.53 -2.39 -18.20
N ALA A 255 14.41 -1.94 -17.62
CA ALA A 255 13.06 -2.26 -18.11
C ALA A 255 12.56 -1.27 -19.17
N LYS A 256 13.08 -0.04 -19.18
CA LYS A 256 12.81 0.95 -20.23
C LYS A 256 13.54 0.61 -21.53
#